data_AF-A0AAV9BSU8-F1
#
_entry.id   AF-A0AAV9BSU8-F1
#
_cell.length_a   1.000
_cell.length_b   1.000
_cell.length_c   1.000
_cell.angle_alpha   90.00
_cell.angle_beta   90.00
_cell.angle_gamma   90.00
#
_symmetry.space_group_name_H-M   'P 1'
#
loop_
_entity.id
_entity.type
_entity.pdbx_description
1 polymer ?
#
loop_
_entity_poly.entity_id
_entity_poly.type
_entity_poly.pdbx_seq_one_letter_code
_entity_poly.pdbx_strand_id
1 'polypeptide(L)'
;MIIMSIPPANTTSAVIVKCTLDVSDLVRPVAYCVWQTNSLFQLCNIKVRTTILKKGLTDRSAPVRKECLKMLKDEWLSKYSNGDPVALLKFLNVETYESVGETVMEILLQDGSVTIQDDQGIRLFLSLGHETEEGQRLTK
;
A
#
# COMPACT_ATOMS: atom_id res chain seq x y z
N MET A 1 -13.45 16.45 -18.93
CA MET A 1 -12.56 15.87 -17.89
C MET A 1 -12.54 16.83 -16.70
N ILE A 2 -13.60 16.86 -15.89
CA ILE A 2 -13.82 17.86 -14.82
C ILE A 2 -12.95 17.58 -13.59
N ILE A 3 -12.60 16.31 -13.36
CA ILE A 3 -11.88 15.85 -12.17
C ILE A 3 -10.49 16.50 -11.99
N MET A 4 -9.76 16.77 -13.08
CA MET A 4 -8.44 17.42 -13.03
C MET A 4 -8.52 18.89 -12.62
N SER A 5 -9.70 19.50 -12.70
CA SER A 5 -9.95 20.89 -12.30
C SER A 5 -10.51 21.00 -10.88
N ILE A 6 -10.75 19.88 -10.19
CA ILE A 6 -11.23 19.89 -8.80
C ILE A 6 -10.04 20.08 -7.88
N PRO A 7 -10.02 21.14 -7.05
CA PRO A 7 -8.94 21.34 -6.11
C PRO A 7 -8.94 20.22 -5.06
N PRO A 8 -7.78 19.66 -4.73
CA PRO A 8 -7.63 18.63 -3.71
C PRO A 8 -7.84 19.23 -2.31
N ALA A 9 -8.96 18.91 -1.68
CA ALA A 9 -9.27 19.33 -0.33
C ALA A 9 -10.04 18.24 0.41
N ASN A 10 -10.15 18.36 1.73
CA ASN A 10 -11.01 17.49 2.52
C ASN A 10 -12.46 17.49 2.01
N THR A 11 -12.99 18.66 1.61
CA THR A 11 -14.35 18.85 1.07
C THR A 11 -14.56 18.16 -0.27
N THR A 12 -13.52 18.02 -1.09
CA THR A 12 -13.60 17.41 -2.41
C THR A 12 -13.17 15.94 -2.43
N SER A 13 -12.54 15.46 -1.36
CA SER A 13 -12.05 14.07 -1.22
C SER A 13 -13.12 13.02 -1.57
N ALA A 14 -14.36 13.17 -1.06
CA ALA A 14 -15.46 12.27 -1.35
C ALA A 14 -15.83 12.21 -2.85
N VAL A 15 -15.73 13.35 -3.53
CA VAL A 15 -15.96 13.43 -4.98
C VAL A 15 -14.87 12.69 -5.74
N ILE A 16 -13.60 12.89 -5.35
CA ILE A 16 -12.45 12.20 -5.98
C ILE A 16 -12.51 10.69 -5.70
N VAL A 17 -12.90 10.26 -4.50
CA VAL A 17 -13.18 8.83 -4.20
C VAL A 17 -14.29 8.31 -5.10
N LYS A 18 -15.39 9.04 -5.26
CA LYS A 18 -16.50 8.60 -6.12
C LYS A 18 -16.06 8.41 -7.57
N CYS A 19 -15.12 9.22 -8.06
CA CYS A 19 -14.57 9.06 -9.40
C CYS A 19 -13.73 7.80 -9.60
N THR A 20 -13.23 7.14 -8.54
CA THR A 20 -12.60 5.81 -8.68
C THR A 20 -13.64 4.72 -9.01
N LEU A 21 -14.93 5.03 -8.85
CA LEU A 21 -16.07 4.17 -9.17
C LEU A 21 -16.84 4.63 -10.41
N ASP A 22 -16.27 5.55 -11.19
CA ASP A 22 -16.93 6.06 -12.39
C ASP A 22 -17.18 4.94 -13.41
N VAL A 23 -18.29 5.03 -14.15
CA VAL A 23 -18.62 4.06 -15.20
C VAL A 23 -17.61 4.11 -16.35
N SER A 24 -16.96 5.26 -16.54
CA SER A 24 -15.96 5.50 -17.57
C SER A 24 -14.59 5.00 -17.14
N ASP A 25 -14.07 4.06 -17.91
CA ASP A 25 -12.71 3.54 -17.82
C ASP A 25 -11.64 4.61 -18.11
N LEU A 26 -12.05 5.79 -18.63
CA LEU A 26 -11.17 6.96 -18.83
C LEU A 26 -11.14 7.89 -17.61
N VAL A 27 -12.16 7.90 -16.77
CA VAL A 27 -12.25 8.79 -15.59
C VAL A 27 -11.59 8.15 -14.37
N ARG A 28 -11.80 6.85 -14.17
CA ARG A 28 -11.21 6.10 -13.06
C ARG A 28 -9.68 6.23 -12.94
N PRO A 29 -8.85 6.04 -14.00
CA PRO A 29 -7.40 6.15 -13.87
C PRO A 29 -6.96 7.58 -13.52
N VAL A 30 -7.67 8.58 -14.03
CA VAL A 30 -7.41 10.00 -13.74
C VAL A 30 -7.66 10.31 -12.27
N ALA A 31 -8.66 9.67 -11.64
CA ALA A 31 -8.89 9.83 -10.22
C ALA A 31 -7.64 9.45 -9.41
N TYR A 32 -7.00 8.33 -9.73
CA TYR A 32 -5.75 7.90 -9.07
C TYR A 32 -4.59 8.87 -9.30
N CYS A 33 -4.50 9.49 -10.48
CA CYS A 33 -3.50 10.54 -10.76
C CYS A 33 -3.74 11.80 -9.92
N VAL A 34 -5.00 12.22 -9.75
CA VAL A 34 -5.35 13.34 -8.86
C VAL A 34 -5.07 12.98 -7.39
N TRP A 35 -5.26 11.72 -7.00
CA TRP A 35 -4.85 11.25 -5.66
C TRP A 35 -3.34 11.30 -5.45
N GLN A 36 -2.54 10.96 -6.48
CA GLN A 36 -1.08 10.98 -6.42
C GLN A 36 -0.52 12.40 -6.24
N THR A 37 -1.06 13.37 -6.96
CA THR A 37 -0.49 14.73 -7.01
C THR A 37 -0.66 15.53 -5.73
N ASN A 38 -1.43 15.03 -4.76
CA ASN A 38 -1.93 15.80 -3.64
C ASN A 38 -1.72 15.06 -2.31
N SER A 39 -1.38 15.80 -1.25
CA SER A 39 -1.21 15.29 0.12
C SER A 39 -2.51 14.78 0.79
N LEU A 40 -3.54 14.46 -0.01
CA LEU A 40 -4.85 13.98 0.43
C LEU A 40 -4.78 12.63 1.16
N PHE A 41 -3.68 11.88 1.04
CA PHE A 41 -3.49 10.64 1.79
C PHE A 41 -3.56 10.86 3.31
N GLN A 42 -3.10 12.01 3.81
CA GLN A 42 -3.20 12.37 5.24
C GLN A 42 -4.63 12.70 5.66
N LEU A 43 -5.44 13.20 4.72
CA LEU A 43 -6.82 13.60 4.98
C LEU A 43 -7.80 12.42 4.96
N CYS A 44 -7.34 11.24 4.53
CA CYS A 44 -8.17 10.06 4.44
C CYS A 44 -8.16 9.24 5.72
N ASN A 45 -9.36 8.91 6.20
CA ASN A 45 -9.50 7.84 7.17
C ASN A 45 -9.07 6.50 6.56
N ILE A 46 -8.82 5.52 7.43
CA ILE A 46 -8.27 4.23 7.03
C ILE A 46 -9.18 3.45 6.07
N LYS A 47 -10.50 3.56 6.24
CA LYS A 47 -11.51 2.92 5.39
C LYS A 47 -11.42 3.41 3.95
N VAL A 48 -11.21 4.71 3.75
CA VAL A 48 -11.06 5.29 2.40
C VAL A 48 -9.79 4.77 1.75
N ARG A 49 -8.66 4.76 2.47
CA ARG A 49 -7.37 4.29 1.95
C ARG A 49 -7.44 2.83 1.47
N THR A 50 -7.96 1.96 2.31
CA THR A 50 -8.08 0.53 1.98
C THR A 50 -9.07 0.28 0.85
N THR A 51 -10.16 1.06 0.79
CA THR A 51 -11.13 0.99 -0.32
C THR A 51 -10.53 1.41 -1.65
N ILE A 52 -9.76 2.51 -1.68
CA ILE A 52 -9.11 3.02 -2.90
C ILE A 52 -8.13 1.99 -3.45
N LEU A 53 -7.27 1.43 -2.58
CA LEU A 53 -6.30 0.42 -2.99
C LEU A 53 -6.96 -0.86 -3.45
N LYS A 54 -7.90 -1.42 -2.67
CA LYS A 54 -8.61 -2.65 -3.05
C LYS A 54 -9.22 -2.51 -4.43
N LYS A 55 -9.96 -1.43 -4.68
CA LYS A 55 -10.64 -1.22 -5.96
C LYS A 55 -9.69 -0.96 -7.11
N GLY A 56 -8.66 -0.15 -6.89
CA GLY A 56 -7.75 0.26 -7.96
C GLY A 56 -6.79 -0.85 -8.37
N LEU A 57 -6.28 -1.61 -7.40
CA LEU A 57 -5.36 -2.72 -7.65
C LEU A 57 -6.07 -3.92 -8.27
N THR A 58 -7.33 -4.19 -7.91
CA THR A 58 -8.13 -5.26 -8.50
C THR A 58 -9.06 -4.77 -9.61
N ASP A 59 -8.78 -3.60 -10.20
CA ASP A 59 -9.63 -3.02 -11.21
C ASP A 59 -9.63 -3.85 -12.50
N ARG A 60 -10.76 -3.96 -13.19
CA ARG A 60 -10.85 -4.65 -14.49
C ARG A 60 -9.99 -3.99 -15.58
N SER A 61 -9.82 -2.67 -15.52
CA SER A 61 -9.09 -1.87 -16.50
C SER A 61 -7.61 -1.80 -16.16
N ALA A 62 -6.75 -2.26 -17.09
CA ALA A 62 -5.30 -2.21 -16.92
C ALA A 62 -4.75 -0.78 -16.69
N PRO A 63 -5.21 0.26 -17.40
CA PRO A 63 -4.85 1.65 -17.09
C PRO A 63 -5.15 2.06 -15.64
N VAL A 64 -6.27 1.61 -15.08
CA VAL A 64 -6.63 1.94 -13.68
C VAL A 64 -5.67 1.27 -12.71
N ARG A 65 -5.41 -0.03 -12.89
CA ARG A 65 -4.44 -0.77 -12.06
C ARG A 65 -3.07 -0.12 -12.09
N LYS A 66 -2.62 0.31 -13.27
CA LYS A 66 -1.34 0.98 -13.47
C LYS A 66 -1.23 2.29 -12.68
N GLU A 67 -2.22 3.18 -12.79
CA GLU A 67 -2.19 4.46 -12.08
C GLU A 67 -2.36 4.26 -10.56
N CYS A 68 -3.15 3.29 -10.11
CA CYS A 68 -3.25 2.95 -8.69
C CYS A 68 -1.93 2.41 -8.14
N LEU A 69 -1.26 1.51 -8.86
CA LEU A 69 0.06 1.00 -8.48
C LEU A 69 1.10 2.11 -8.44
N LYS A 70 1.10 3.01 -9.41
CA LYS A 70 1.99 4.17 -9.42
C LYS A 70 1.79 5.05 -8.18
N MET A 71 0.54 5.38 -7.83
CA MET A 71 0.23 6.11 -6.60
C MET A 71 0.73 5.37 -5.34
N LEU A 72 0.51 4.06 -5.25
CA LEU A 72 0.98 3.23 -4.13
C LEU A 72 2.51 3.29 -3.99
N LYS A 73 3.25 3.14 -5.09
CA LYS A 73 4.71 3.15 -5.10
C LYS A 73 5.29 4.52 -4.79
N ASP A 74 4.89 5.51 -5.58
CA ASP A 74 5.54 6.81 -5.60
C ASP A 74 5.18 7.64 -4.36
N GLU A 75 3.92 7.55 -3.90
CA GLU A 75 3.44 8.37 -2.80
C GLU A 75 3.42 7.61 -1.47
N TRP A 76 2.88 6.39 -1.44
CA TRP A 76 2.60 5.73 -0.16
C TRP A 76 3.80 4.94 0.35
N LEU A 77 4.46 4.17 -0.53
CA LEU A 77 5.67 3.44 -0.17
C LEU A 77 6.88 4.38 -0.11
N SER A 78 7.22 5.04 -1.22
CA SER A 78 8.44 5.83 -1.33
C SER A 78 8.42 7.08 -0.44
N LYS A 79 7.43 7.97 -0.59
CA LYS A 79 7.41 9.24 0.15
C LYS A 79 6.89 9.11 1.57
N TYR A 80 5.72 8.50 1.76
CA TYR A 80 5.09 8.45 3.08
C TYR A 80 5.76 7.45 4.02
N SER A 81 6.05 6.25 3.53
CA SER A 81 6.64 5.18 4.33
C SER A 81 8.18 5.16 4.25
N ASN A 82 8.79 6.13 3.55
CA ASN A 82 10.24 6.23 3.35
C ASN A 82 10.86 4.92 2.81
N GLY A 83 10.13 4.24 1.93
CA GLY A 83 10.50 2.94 1.36
C GLY A 83 10.33 1.75 2.30
N ASP A 84 9.84 1.91 3.53
CA ASP A 84 9.63 0.81 4.47
C ASP A 84 8.24 0.13 4.26
N PRO A 85 8.21 -1.14 3.80
CA PRO A 85 6.95 -1.88 3.63
C PRO A 85 6.23 -2.13 4.95
N VAL A 86 6.95 -2.25 6.07
CA VAL A 86 6.34 -2.49 7.39
C VAL A 86 5.60 -1.25 7.87
N ALA A 87 6.18 -0.06 7.69
CA ALA A 87 5.49 1.20 7.96
C ALA A 87 4.23 1.37 7.09
N LEU A 88 4.30 0.98 5.80
CA LEU A 88 3.14 0.99 4.91
C LEU A 88 2.02 0.06 5.42
N LEU A 89 2.35 -1.17 5.85
CA LEU A 89 1.34 -2.12 6.36
C LEU A 89 0.71 -1.64 7.66
N LYS A 90 1.48 -1.05 8.57
CA LYS A 90 0.95 -0.40 9.78
C LYS A 90 -0.01 0.74 9.42
N PHE A 91 0.35 1.55 8.43
CA PHE A 91 -0.51 2.62 7.94
C PHE A 91 -1.84 2.13 7.38
N LEU A 92 -1.86 0.94 6.77
CA LEU A 92 -3.07 0.30 6.24
C LEU A 92 -3.92 -0.41 7.30
N ASN A 93 -3.43 -0.54 8.53
CA ASN A 93 -4.07 -1.29 9.62
C ASN A 93 -4.45 -2.71 9.17
N VAL A 94 -3.43 -3.47 8.76
CA VAL A 94 -3.60 -4.84 8.25
C VAL A 94 -4.17 -5.81 9.29
N GLU A 95 -4.13 -5.49 10.58
CA GLU A 95 -4.85 -6.25 11.62
C GLU A 95 -6.37 -6.28 11.35
N THR A 96 -6.92 -5.22 10.75
CA THR A 96 -8.34 -5.15 10.38
C THR A 96 -8.57 -5.36 8.88
N TYR A 97 -7.64 -4.93 8.02
CA TYR A 97 -7.77 -4.95 6.57
C TYR A 97 -6.77 -5.90 5.90
N GLU A 98 -6.62 -7.10 6.46
CA GLU A 98 -5.65 -8.13 6.05
C GLU A 98 -5.60 -8.35 4.54
N SER A 99 -6.75 -8.62 3.90
CA SER A 99 -6.82 -8.89 2.46
C SER A 99 -6.23 -7.77 1.60
N VAL A 100 -6.32 -6.51 2.08
CA VAL A 100 -5.74 -5.37 1.36
C VAL A 100 -4.23 -5.34 1.53
N GLY A 101 -3.74 -5.64 2.74
CA GLY A 101 -2.31 -5.80 3.00
C GLY A 101 -1.69 -6.91 2.16
N GLU A 102 -2.36 -8.05 2.05
CA GLU A 102 -1.95 -9.18 1.21
C GLU A 102 -1.85 -8.77 -0.26
N THR A 103 -2.92 -8.23 -0.84
CA THR A 103 -2.93 -7.77 -2.25
C THR A 103 -1.85 -6.71 -2.50
N VAL A 104 -1.65 -5.78 -1.56
CA VAL A 104 -0.61 -4.74 -1.68
C VAL A 104 0.78 -5.36 -1.73
N MET A 105 1.09 -6.27 -0.80
CA MET A 105 2.43 -6.87 -0.78
C MET A 105 2.67 -7.80 -1.95
N GLU A 106 1.69 -8.60 -2.34
CA GLU A 106 1.77 -9.44 -3.54
C GLU A 106 2.16 -8.60 -4.76
N ILE A 107 1.43 -7.50 -5.00
CA ILE A 107 1.69 -6.63 -6.15
C ILE A 107 3.04 -5.93 -6.05
N LEU A 108 3.43 -5.43 -4.87
CA LEU A 108 4.72 -4.75 -4.69
C LEU A 108 5.90 -5.69 -4.88
N LEU A 109 5.78 -6.96 -4.47
CA LEU A 109 6.78 -7.99 -4.69
C LEU A 109 6.85 -8.39 -6.16
N GLN A 110 5.72 -8.61 -6.82
CA GLN A 110 5.65 -8.93 -8.26
C GLN A 110 6.23 -7.82 -9.14
N ASP A 111 5.99 -6.55 -8.77
CA ASP A 111 6.54 -5.38 -9.46
C ASP A 111 8.03 -5.12 -9.13
N GLY A 112 8.57 -5.76 -8.08
CA GLY A 112 9.96 -5.55 -7.65
C GLY A 112 10.18 -4.24 -6.89
N SER A 113 9.12 -3.62 -6.39
CA SER A 113 9.19 -2.39 -5.58
C SER A 113 9.70 -2.63 -4.15
N VAL A 114 9.64 -3.88 -3.69
CA VAL A 114 10.14 -4.28 -2.38
C VAL A 114 11.18 -5.37 -2.57
N THR A 115 12.41 -5.07 -2.15
CA THR A 115 13.52 -6.02 -2.21
C THR A 115 13.51 -6.90 -0.96
N ILE A 116 13.55 -8.21 -1.17
CA ILE A 116 13.77 -9.16 -0.09
C ILE A 116 15.29 -9.22 0.14
N GLN A 117 15.73 -8.87 1.34
CA GLN A 117 17.11 -9.06 1.77
C GLN A 117 17.31 -10.54 2.13
N ASP A 118 17.98 -11.29 1.26
CA ASP A 118 18.24 -12.73 1.46
C ASP A 118 19.02 -13.02 2.75
N ASP A 119 19.80 -12.05 3.23
CA ASP A 119 20.61 -12.13 4.44
C ASP A 119 19.81 -11.93 5.73
N GLN A 120 18.57 -11.43 5.67
CA GLN A 120 17.70 -11.18 6.83
C GLN A 120 16.47 -12.09 6.85
N GLY A 121 16.51 -13.21 6.12
CA GLY A 121 15.40 -14.15 6.02
C GLY A 121 15.16 -14.95 7.32
N ILE A 122 14.00 -15.61 7.40
CA ILE A 122 13.62 -16.44 8.57
C ILE A 122 14.66 -17.53 8.92
N ARG A 123 15.45 -17.97 7.92
CA ARG A 123 16.56 -18.91 8.12
C ARG A 123 17.59 -18.40 9.13
N LEU A 124 17.87 -17.08 9.14
CA LEU A 124 18.78 -16.46 10.09
C LEU A 124 18.22 -16.57 11.53
N PHE A 125 16.94 -16.27 11.71
CA PHE A 125 16.26 -16.40 13.01
C PHE A 125 16.26 -17.84 13.53
N LEU A 126 16.05 -18.82 12.64
CA LEU A 126 16.11 -20.23 13.01
C LEU A 126 17.52 -20.66 13.43
N SER A 127 18.58 -20.12 12.82
CA SER A 127 19.96 -20.38 13.26
C SER A 127 20.31 -19.74 14.60
N LEU A 128 19.83 -18.51 14.87
CA LEU A 128 20.05 -17.82 16.15
C LEU A 128 19.38 -18.53 17.34
N GLY A 129 18.23 -19.16 17.13
CA GLY A 129 17.53 -19.92 18.16
C GLY A 129 18.28 -21.17 18.65
N HIS A 130 19.22 -21.69 17.85
CA HIS A 130 19.98 -22.90 18.18
C HIS A 130 21.22 -22.64 19.06
N GLU A 131 21.69 -21.39 19.15
CA GLU A 131 22.86 -21.01 19.96
C GLU A 131 22.50 -20.68 21.43
N THR A 132 21.21 -20.55 21.76
CA THR A 132 20.77 -20.07 23.09
C THR A 132 20.44 -21.20 24.08
N GLU A 133 20.46 -22.48 23.66
CA GLU A 133 20.06 -23.61 24.51
C GLU A 133 21.22 -24.41 25.15
N GLU A 134 22.49 -24.13 24.82
CA GLU A 134 23.66 -24.77 25.46
C GLU A 134 24.19 -23.97 26.65
N GLY A 135 23.48 -23.97 27.78
CA GLY A 135 23.99 -23.18 28.91
C GLY A 135 23.26 -23.23 30.24
N GLN A 136 22.83 -24.40 30.74
CA GLN A 136 22.70 -24.66 32.20
C GLN A 136 22.36 -26.12 32.49
N ARG A 137 23.34 -27.03 32.33
CA ARG A 137 23.34 -28.29 33.08
C ARG A 137 24.09 -28.03 34.40
N LEU A 138 23.34 -27.61 35.41
CA LEU A 138 23.81 -27.53 36.79
C LEU A 138 24.16 -28.95 37.26
N THR A 139 25.45 -29.19 37.44
CA THR A 139 25.97 -30.27 38.28
C THR A 139 25.63 -29.98 39.72
N LYS A 140 24.77 -30.80 40.34
CA LYS A 140 24.80 -31.14 41.76
C LYS A 140 24.23 -32.54 41.95
#